data_AF-A0A523EAI6-F1
#
_entry.id   AF-A0A523EAI6-F1
#
_cell.length_a   1.000
_cell.length_b   1.000
_cell.length_c   1.000
_cell.angle_alpha   90.00
_cell.angle_beta   90.00
_cell.angle_gamma   90.00
#
_symmetry.space_group_name_H-M   'P 1'
#
loop_
_entity.id
_entity.type
_entity.pdbx_description
1 polymer ?
#
loop_
_entity_poly.entity_id
_entity_poly.type
_entity_poly.pdbx_seq_one_letter_code
_entity_poly.pdbx_strand_id
1 'polypeptide(L)' 'MSRLAHQAAVESRQVDAEVVEITEFPDIARRHGVTSVPKLVINDSVEFLGSLTEERFITALTLVPRQ' A
#
# COMPACT_ATOMS: atom_id res chain seq x y z
N MET A 1 7.02 -5.48 -0.22
CA MET A 1 6.23 -4.35 0.31
C MET A 1 5.45 -4.72 1.57
N SER A 2 4.76 -5.88 1.62
CA SER A 2 4.03 -6.35 2.82
C SER A 2 4.80 -6.17 4.15
N ARG A 3 6.06 -6.62 4.22
CA ARG A 3 6.90 -6.43 5.42
C ARG A 3 7.06 -4.96 5.84
N LEU A 4 7.36 -4.07 4.89
CA LEU A 4 7.56 -2.64 5.18
C LEU A 4 6.27 -1.99 5.69
N ALA A 5 5.14 -2.31 5.07
CA ALA A 5 3.84 -1.81 5.50
C ALA A 5 3.48 -2.29 6.91
N HIS A 6 3.73 -3.56 7.21
CA HIS A 6 3.51 -4.10 8.55
C HIS A 6 4.44 -3.46 9.60
N GLN A 7 5.72 -3.30 9.30
CA GLN A 7 6.67 -2.63 10.20
C GLN A 7 6.24 -1.18 10.49
N ALA A 8 5.84 -0.42 9.47
CA ALA A 8 5.37 0.95 9.64
C ALA A 8 4.10 1.04 10.52
N ALA A 9 3.16 0.09 10.38
CA ALA A 9 1.97 0.04 11.22
C ALA A 9 2.26 -0.34 12.68
N VAL A 10 3.28 -1.18 12.91
CA VAL A 10 3.75 -1.51 14.27
C VAL A 10 4.45 -0.32 14.93
N GLU A 11 5.28 0.39 14.17
CA GLU A 11 6.09 1.51 14.68
C GLU A 11 5.29 2.79 14.89
N SER A 12 4.19 2.97 14.16
CA SER A 12 3.40 4.20 14.19
C SER A 12 1.91 3.92 14.24
N ARG A 13 1.25 4.38 15.31
CA ARG A 13 -0.23 4.37 15.46
C ARG A 13 -0.96 5.24 14.42
N GLN A 14 -0.20 5.95 13.60
CA GLN A 14 -0.71 6.79 12.54
C GLN A 14 -0.82 6.06 11.21
N VAL A 15 -0.34 4.82 11.12
CA VAL A 15 -0.30 4.00 9.91
C VAL A 15 -1.06 2.72 10.20
N ASP A 16 -2.07 2.43 9.38
CA ASP A 16 -2.68 1.12 9.30
C ASP A 16 -2.21 0.44 8.00
N ALA A 17 -2.03 -0.88 8.05
CA ALA A 17 -1.58 -1.65 6.90
C ALA A 17 -2.35 -2.95 6.76
N GLU A 18 -2.83 -3.22 5.56
CA GLU A 18 -3.50 -4.45 5.19
C GLU A 18 -2.81 -5.08 3.99
N VAL A 19 -2.68 -6.41 4.00
CA VAL A 19 -2.17 -7.19 2.88
C VAL A 19 -3.32 -8.04 2.36
N VAL A 20 -3.72 -7.77 1.13
CA VAL A 20 -4.88 -8.42 0.50
C VAL A 20 -4.40 -9.39 -0.56
N GLU A 21 -4.87 -10.64 -0.50
CA GLU A 21 -4.71 -11.60 -1.57
C GLU A 21 -5.70 -11.27 -2.70
N ILE A 22 -5.25 -10.45 -3.65
CA ILE A 22 -6.14 -9.74 -4.59
C ILE A 22 -6.98 -10.68 -5.47
N THR A 23 -6.51 -11.91 -5.68
CA THR A 23 -7.21 -12.93 -6.46
C THR A 23 -8.56 -13.34 -5.83
N GLU A 24 -8.72 -13.17 -4.52
CA GLU A 24 -9.97 -13.43 -3.79
C GLU A 24 -10.96 -12.25 -3.85
N PHE A 25 -10.52 -11.06 -4.31
CA PHE A 25 -11.32 -9.84 -4.29
C PHE A 25 -11.39 -9.15 -5.68
N PRO A 26 -12.15 -9.70 -6.64
CA PRO A 26 -12.24 -9.18 -8.00
C PRO A 26 -12.73 -7.73 -8.07
N ASP A 27 -13.60 -7.32 -7.15
CA ASP A 27 -14.14 -5.96 -7.10
C ASP A 27 -13.09 -4.94 -6.69
N ILE A 28 -12.23 -5.29 -5.71
CA ILE A 28 -11.10 -4.46 -5.29
C ILE A 28 -10.07 -4.40 -6.42
N ALA A 29 -9.80 -5.55 -7.07
CA ALA A 29 -8.91 -5.62 -8.22
C ALA A 29 -9.35 -4.68 -9.34
N ARG A 30 -10.65 -4.68 -9.68
CA ARG A 30 -11.21 -3.77 -10.69
C ARG A 30 -11.15 -2.31 -10.25
N ARG A 31 -11.50 -1.99 -9.01
CA ARG A 31 -11.51 -0.61 -8.48
C ARG A 31 -10.13 0.04 -8.57
N HIS A 32 -9.07 -0.69 -8.23
CA HIS A 32 -7.68 -0.20 -8.25
C HIS A 32 -6.91 -0.55 -9.53
N GLY A 33 -7.61 -1.03 -10.57
CA GLY A 33 -7.01 -1.41 -11.85
C GLY A 33 -5.82 -2.35 -11.69
N VAL A 34 -5.92 -3.36 -10.82
CA VAL A 34 -4.81 -4.27 -10.51
C VAL A 34 -4.59 -5.23 -11.68
N THR A 35 -3.53 -4.97 -12.44
CA THR A 35 -3.11 -5.82 -13.57
C THR A 35 -1.89 -6.67 -13.24
N SER A 36 -1.13 -6.31 -12.21
CA SER A 36 0.04 -7.04 -11.74
C SER A 36 0.25 -6.84 -10.24
N VAL A 37 0.96 -7.77 -9.63
CA VAL A 37 1.34 -7.77 -8.22
C VAL A 37 2.87 -7.88 -8.07
N PRO A 38 3.47 -7.34 -7.00
CA PRO A 38 2.85 -6.62 -5.89
C PRO A 38 2.44 -5.18 -6.26
N LYS A 39 1.32 -4.70 -5.71
CA LYS A 39 0.83 -3.32 -5.80
C LYS A 39 0.64 -2.75 -4.40
N LEU A 40 0.95 -1.47 -4.22
CA LEU A 40 0.68 -0.71 -2.99
C LEU A 40 -0.33 0.40 -3.32
N VAL A 41 -1.33 0.56 -2.45
CA VAL A 41 -2.30 1.65 -2.49
C VAL A 41 -2.27 2.33 -1.14
N ILE A 42 -2.20 3.67 -1.12
CA ILE A 42 -2.23 4.49 0.10
C ILE A 42 -3.41 5.45 -0.02
N ASN A 43 -4.33 5.39 0.96
CA ASN A 43 -5.49 6.29 1.07
C ASN A 43 -6.30 6.42 -0.23
N ASP A 44 -6.40 5.33 -1.01
CA ASP A 44 -7.06 5.29 -2.34
C ASP A 44 -6.59 6.37 -3.34
N SER A 45 -5.46 7.02 -3.07
CA SER A 45 -5.01 8.22 -3.79
C SER A 45 -3.64 8.04 -4.42
N VAL A 46 -2.77 7.27 -3.79
CA VAL A 46 -1.41 7.01 -4.28
C VAL A 46 -1.23 5.53 -4.51
N GLU A 47 -0.74 5.18 -5.70
CA GLU A 47 -0.57 3.79 -6.11
C GLU A 47 0.83 3.54 -6.67
N PHE A 48 1.43 2.41 -6.30
CA PHE A 48 2.72 1.95 -6.82
C PHE A 48 2.62 0.51 -7.30
N LEU A 49 3.21 0.22 -8.45
CA LEU A 49 3.33 -1.13 -9.01
C LEU A 49 4.78 -1.60 -8.92
N GLY A 50 4.99 -2.88 -8.60
CA GLY A 50 6.31 -3.50 -8.55
C GLY A 50 7.02 -3.32 -7.21
N SER A 51 8.35 -3.36 -7.20
CA SER A 51 9.14 -3.21 -5.98
C SER A 51 9.34 -1.73 -5.63
N LEU A 52 9.26 -1.43 -4.33
CA LEU A 52 9.52 -0.11 -3.77
C LEU A 52 10.63 -0.23 -2.72
N THR A 53 11.60 0.69 -2.74
CA THR A 53 12.60 0.80 -1.67
C THR A 53 11.96 1.35 -0.41
N GLU A 54 12.57 1.08 0.74
CA GLU A 54 12.10 1.58 2.04
C GLU A 54 12.05 3.11 2.08
N GLU A 55 13.09 3.78 1.59
CA GLU A 55 13.14 5.26 1.53
C GLU A 55 11.96 5.85 0.73
N ARG A 56 11.66 5.26 -0.44
CA ARG A 56 10.52 5.69 -1.28
C ARG A 56 9.19 5.40 -0.60
N PHE A 57 9.08 4.27 0.09
CA PHE A 57 7.90 3.90 0.86
C PHE A 57 7.60 4.90 1.99
N ILE A 58 8.60 5.22 2.81
CA ILE A 58 8.45 6.19 3.90
C ILE A 58 8.13 7.59 3.36
N THR A 59 8.81 8.01 2.28
CA THR A 59 8.52 9.28 1.62
C THR A 59 7.08 9.34 1.12
N ALA A 60 6.56 8.25 0.56
CA ALA A 60 5.15 8.21 0.14
C ALA A 60 4.22 8.40 1.35
N LEU A 61 4.43 7.66 2.45
CA LEU A 61 3.61 7.77 3.66
C LEU A 61 3.56 9.19 4.25
N THR A 62 4.67 9.94 4.19
CA THR A 62 4.74 11.29 4.78
C THR A 62 4.15 12.38 3.89
N LEU A 63 4.07 12.14 2.58
CA LEU A 63 3.54 13.11 1.62
C LEU A 63 2.02 12.98 1.41
N VAL A 64 1.41 11.84 1.75
CA VAL A 64 -0.04 11.66 1.61
C VAL A 64 -0.77 12.36 2.76
N PRO A 65 -1.78 13.22 2.47
CA PRO A 65 -2.61 13.84 3.49
C PRO A 65 -3.34 12.78 4.33
N ARG A 66 -3.57 13.09 5.60
CA ARG A 66 -4.43 12.27 6.46
C ARG A 66 -5.88 12.43 6.02
N GLN A 67 -6.62 11.31 5.97
CA GLN A 67 -8.07 11.29 5.84
C GLN A 67 -8.73 11.35 7.22
#